data_AF-A0A1F6ANN5-F1
#
_entry.id   AF-A0A1F6ANN5-F1
#
_cell.length_a   1.000
_cell.length_b   1.000
_cell.length_c   1.000
_cell.angle_alpha   90.00
_cell.angle_beta   90.00
_cell.angle_gamma   90.00
#
_symmetry.space_group_name_H-M   'P 1'
#
loop_
_entity.id
_entity.type
_entity.pdbx_description
1 polymer ?
#
loop_
_entity_poly.entity_id
_entity_poly.type
_entity_poly.pdbx_seq_one_letter_code
_entity_poly.pdbx_strand_id
1 'polypeptide(L)'
;MLIPLFASMAPLLIWPVEFIFPYPHIIEELVKGFLVYFILKSSDNTIRIRSTILAGLLFAFSESVMYMFNILLVGTIWTFIERLILTIPLHVITTLLILLSGMRKKELLPLGVVAAMFLHYFFNLFVQRF
;
A
#
# COMPACT_ATOMS: atom_id res chain seq x y z
N MET A 1 17.20 9.23 -5.30
CA MET A 1 16.42 8.02 -5.63
C MET A 1 16.23 7.17 -4.36
N LEU A 2 15.37 7.59 -3.42
CA LEU A 2 15.13 6.83 -2.16
C LEU A 2 13.69 6.28 -2.04
N ILE A 3 12.80 6.66 -2.96
CA ILE A 3 11.37 6.31 -2.94
C ILE A 3 11.13 4.79 -3.00
N PRO A 4 11.78 4.01 -3.90
CA PRO A 4 11.58 2.57 -3.93
C PRO A 4 12.05 1.87 -2.65
N LEU A 5 13.19 2.30 -2.09
CA LEU A 5 13.74 1.76 -0.86
C LEU A 5 12.79 2.03 0.33
N PHE A 6 12.27 3.25 0.43
CA PHE A 6 11.29 3.57 1.46
C PHE A 6 9.99 2.78 1.28
N ALA A 7 9.50 2.61 0.04
CA ALA A 7 8.31 1.80 -0.24
C ALA A 7 8.49 0.33 0.18
N SER A 8 9.68 -0.26 -0.04
CA SER A 8 9.97 -1.62 0.41
C SER A 8 10.14 -1.74 1.94
N MET A 9 10.57 -0.69 2.62
CA MET A 9 10.76 -0.72 4.08
C MET A 9 9.52 -0.29 4.87
N ALA A 10 8.58 0.39 4.23
CA ALA A 10 7.39 0.94 4.89
C ALA A 10 6.57 -0.12 5.65
N PRO A 11 6.23 -1.29 5.08
CA PRO A 11 5.50 -2.32 5.82
C PRO A 11 6.22 -2.81 7.08
N LEU A 12 7.55 -2.90 7.06
CA LEU A 12 8.35 -3.28 8.22
C LEU A 12 8.21 -2.27 9.38
N LEU A 13 8.12 -0.97 9.07
CA LEU A 13 7.92 0.08 10.08
C LEU A 13 6.48 0.14 10.59
N ILE A 14 5.52 -0.30 9.78
CA ILE A 14 4.09 -0.31 10.14
C ILE A 14 3.76 -1.54 10.99
N TRP A 15 4.44 -2.66 10.77
CA TRP A 15 4.20 -3.92 11.48
C TRP A 15 4.13 -3.80 13.02
N PRO A 16 5.03 -3.09 13.72
CA PRO A 16 4.89 -2.86 15.16
C PRO A 16 3.61 -2.10 15.55
N VAL A 17 3.13 -1.22 14.68
CA VAL A 17 1.93 -0.41 14.94
C VAL A 17 0.66 -1.26 14.84
N GLU A 18 0.68 -2.34 14.04
CA GLU A 18 -0.43 -3.29 13.96
C GLU A 18 -0.73 -3.97 15.30
N PHE A 19 0.27 -4.11 16.19
CA PHE A 19 0.04 -4.67 17.54
C PHE A 19 -0.69 -3.72 18.49
N ILE A 20 -0.72 -2.41 18.18
CA ILE A 20 -1.24 -1.37 19.08
C ILE A 20 -2.53 -0.76 18.51
N PHE A 21 -2.64 -0.61 17.19
CA PHE A 21 -3.77 0.04 16.53
C PHE A 21 -4.68 -0.95 15.79
N PRO A 22 -6.01 -0.87 15.99
CA PRO A 22 -6.97 -1.79 15.35
C PRO A 22 -7.18 -1.54 13.85
N TYR A 23 -6.59 -0.48 13.29
CA TYR A 23 -6.82 -0.05 11.90
C TYR A 23 -5.50 0.16 11.14
N PRO A 24 -4.70 -0.89 10.91
CA PRO A 24 -3.37 -0.78 10.29
C PRO A 24 -3.41 -0.17 8.88
N HIS A 25 -4.45 -0.49 8.11
CA HIS A 25 -4.70 0.08 6.78
C HIS A 25 -4.70 1.62 6.75
N ILE A 26 -5.13 2.30 7.81
CA ILE A 26 -5.11 3.78 7.87
C ILE A 26 -3.67 4.27 7.80
N ILE A 27 -2.78 3.67 8.58
CA ILE A 27 -1.37 4.06 8.65
C ILE A 27 -0.68 3.73 7.32
N GLU A 28 -0.99 2.59 6.72
CA GLU A 28 -0.46 2.21 5.41
C GLU A 28 -0.80 3.22 4.32
N GLU A 29 -2.06 3.65 4.25
CA GLU A 29 -2.48 4.63 3.24
C GLU A 29 -1.91 6.03 3.52
N LEU A 30 -1.71 6.41 4.79
CA LEU A 30 -0.98 7.64 5.12
C LEU A 30 0.48 7.60 4.64
N VAL A 31 1.16 6.46 4.85
CA VAL A 31 2.55 6.26 4.41
C VAL A 31 2.66 6.28 2.88
N LYS A 32 1.72 5.65 2.17
CA LYS A 32 1.62 5.75 0.70
C LYS A 32 1.31 7.18 0.25
N GLY A 33 0.44 7.90 0.96
CA GLY A 33 0.16 9.32 0.76
C GLY A 33 1.43 10.18 0.80
N PHE A 34 2.24 9.98 1.84
CA PHE A 34 3.53 10.65 1.98
C PHE A 34 4.49 10.30 0.84
N LEU A 35 4.59 9.02 0.45
CA LEU A 35 5.38 8.58 -0.70
C LEU A 35 4.96 9.27 -1.99
N VAL A 36 3.66 9.28 -2.30
CA VAL A 36 3.10 9.90 -3.50
C VAL A 36 3.35 11.40 -3.52
N TYR A 37 3.31 12.09 -2.36
CA TYR A 37 3.66 13.50 -2.27
C TYR A 37 5.09 13.78 -2.79
N PHE A 38 6.07 12.92 -2.51
CA PHE A 38 7.41 13.05 -3.09
C PHE A 38 7.44 12.68 -4.57
N ILE A 39 6.71 11.66 -4.99
CA ILE A 39 6.62 11.26 -6.41
C ILE A 39 6.08 12.41 -7.27
N LEU A 40 5.09 13.16 -6.78
CA LEU A 40 4.50 14.32 -7.48
C LEU A 40 5.49 15.47 -7.72
N LYS A 41 6.64 15.50 -7.03
CA LYS A 41 7.70 16.50 -7.29
C LYS A 41 8.44 16.26 -8.61
N SER A 42 8.38 15.05 -9.16
CA SER A 42 8.89 14.78 -10.52
C SER A 42 8.12 15.63 -11.55
N SER A 43 8.78 16.15 -12.58
CA SER A 43 8.13 16.91 -13.67
C SER A 43 7.48 16.01 -14.73
N ASP A 44 7.94 14.76 -14.86
CA ASP A 44 7.47 13.82 -15.88
C ASP A 44 6.36 12.90 -15.33
N ASN A 45 5.19 12.92 -15.99
CA ASN A 45 4.05 12.07 -15.68
C ASN A 45 4.36 10.58 -15.85
N THR A 46 5.18 10.20 -16.81
CA THR A 46 5.62 8.81 -17.02
C THR A 46 6.41 8.31 -15.82
N ILE A 47 7.34 9.14 -15.32
CA ILE A 47 8.12 8.83 -14.12
C ILE A 47 7.20 8.73 -12.90
N ARG A 48 6.21 9.63 -12.76
CA ARG A 48 5.24 9.60 -11.65
C ARG A 48 4.47 8.28 -11.62
N ILE A 49 3.89 7.89 -12.75
CA ILE A 49 3.09 6.66 -12.87
C ILE A 49 3.96 5.43 -12.60
N ARG A 50 5.11 5.31 -13.29
CA ARG A 50 6.02 4.17 -13.10
C ARG A 50 6.52 4.05 -11.67
N SER A 51 6.90 5.17 -11.04
CA SER A 51 7.36 5.18 -9.65
C SER A 51 6.26 4.79 -8.68
N THR A 52 5.02 5.18 -8.96
CA THR A 52 3.85 4.86 -8.11
C THR A 52 3.49 3.38 -8.22
N ILE A 53 3.47 2.82 -9.43
CA ILE A 53 3.27 1.38 -9.64
C ILE A 53 4.36 0.59 -8.91
N LEU A 54 5.62 0.99 -9.11
CA LEU A 54 6.76 0.34 -8.44
C LEU A 54 6.64 0.44 -6.91
N ALA A 55 6.25 1.60 -6.37
CA ALA A 55 6.04 1.77 -4.94
C ALA A 55 4.93 0.84 -4.41
N GLY A 56 3.79 0.76 -5.11
CA GLY A 56 2.69 -0.13 -4.75
C GLY A 56 3.10 -1.61 -4.77
N LEU A 57 3.85 -2.04 -5.81
CA LEU A 57 4.38 -3.40 -5.92
C LEU A 57 5.35 -3.73 -4.78
N LEU A 58 6.30 -2.85 -4.49
CA LEU A 58 7.29 -3.06 -3.43
C LEU A 58 6.64 -3.06 -2.05
N PHE A 59 5.63 -2.22 -1.85
CA PHE A 59 4.85 -2.20 -0.62
C PHE A 59 4.12 -3.54 -0.43
N ALA A 60 3.37 -4.00 -1.44
CA ALA A 60 2.65 -5.28 -1.37
C ALA A 60 3.58 -6.48 -1.14
N PHE A 61 4.72 -6.48 -1.83
CA PHE A 61 5.72 -7.54 -1.69
C PHE A 61 6.27 -7.60 -0.27
N SER A 62 6.67 -6.45 0.28
CA SER A 62 7.21 -6.37 1.64
C SER A 62 6.17 -6.74 2.70
N GLU A 63 4.93 -6.26 2.55
CA GLU A 63 3.80 -6.66 3.40
C GLU A 63 3.58 -8.18 3.36
N SER A 64 3.59 -8.78 2.16
CA SER A 64 3.41 -10.21 1.99
C SER A 64 4.53 -11.02 2.64
N VAL A 65 5.79 -10.55 2.58
CA VAL A 65 6.92 -11.18 3.29
C VAL A 65 6.70 -11.15 4.81
N MET A 66 6.20 -10.05 5.36
CA MET A 66 5.88 -9.96 6.79
C MET A 66 4.75 -10.91 7.18
N TYR A 67 3.71 -11.01 6.35
CA TYR A 67 2.60 -11.93 6.59
C TYR A 67 2.95 -13.40 6.34
N MET A 68 3.98 -13.70 5.56
CA MET A 68 4.46 -15.07 5.35
C MET A 68 4.77 -15.75 6.69
N PHE A 69 5.39 -15.03 7.64
CA PHE A 69 5.68 -15.57 8.97
C PHE A 69 4.42 -16.00 9.73
N ASN A 70 3.34 -15.21 9.65
CA ASN A 70 2.08 -15.54 10.30
C ASN A 70 1.32 -16.65 9.57
N ILE A 71 1.32 -16.65 8.24
CA ILE A 71 0.58 -17.63 7.43
C ILE A 71 1.21 -19.02 7.52
N LEU A 72 2.54 -19.11 7.57
CA LEU A 72 3.21 -20.41 7.75
C LEU A 72 3.00 -21.03 9.15
N LEU A 73 2.63 -20.22 10.15
CA LEU A 73 2.36 -20.69 11.50
C LEU A 73 0.92 -21.20 11.67
N VAL A 74 -0.04 -20.66 10.93
CA VAL A 74 -1.49 -20.89 11.19
C VAL A 74 -2.24 -21.43 9.95
N GLY A 75 -1.69 -21.26 8.75
CA GLY A 75 -2.36 -21.56 7.47
C GLY A 75 -1.57 -22.48 6.55
N THR A 76 -1.90 -22.42 5.25
CA THR A 76 -1.25 -23.21 4.20
C THR A 76 -0.54 -22.33 3.18
N ILE A 77 0.34 -22.93 2.36
CA ILE A 77 0.99 -22.22 1.24
C ILE A 77 -0.03 -21.64 0.24
N TRP A 78 -1.20 -22.27 0.08
CA TRP A 78 -2.25 -21.78 -0.80
C TRP A 78 -2.86 -20.47 -0.31
N THR A 79 -3.10 -20.36 1.01
CA THR A 79 -3.57 -19.13 1.65
C THR A 79 -2.61 -17.96 1.40
N PHE A 80 -1.30 -18.23 1.40
CA PHE A 80 -0.29 -17.23 1.06
C PHE A 80 -0.40 -16.76 -0.40
N ILE A 81 -0.54 -17.70 -1.34
CA ILE A 81 -0.63 -17.38 -2.77
C ILE A 81 -1.90 -16.58 -3.08
N GLU A 82 -3.05 -16.99 -2.54
CA GLU A 82 -4.32 -16.27 -2.71
C GLU A 82 -4.20 -14.84 -2.18
N ARG A 83 -3.64 -14.68 -0.98
CA ARG A 83 -3.43 -13.36 -0.40
C ARG A 83 -2.51 -12.51 -1.26
N LEU A 84 -1.38 -13.04 -1.72
CA LEU A 84 -0.43 -12.33 -2.58
C LEU A 84 -1.09 -11.84 -3.88
N ILE A 85 -1.90 -12.68 -4.51
CA ILE A 85 -2.61 -12.34 -5.75
C ILE A 85 -3.62 -11.20 -5.52
N LEU A 86 -4.20 -11.10 -4.33
CA LEU A 86 -5.20 -10.08 -4.00
C LEU A 86 -4.56 -8.79 -3.47
N THR A 87 -3.52 -8.88 -2.63
CA THR A 87 -2.86 -7.71 -2.00
C THR A 87 -2.06 -6.91 -3.01
N ILE A 88 -1.38 -7.55 -3.98
CA ILE A 88 -0.62 -6.83 -5.00
C ILE A 88 -1.50 -5.82 -5.77
N PRO A 89 -2.62 -6.22 -6.40
CA PRO A 89 -3.53 -5.29 -7.06
C PRO A 89 -4.06 -4.21 -6.11
N LEU A 90 -4.42 -4.57 -4.88
CA LEU A 90 -4.92 -3.59 -3.91
C LEU A 90 -3.92 -2.46 -3.68
N HIS A 91 -2.66 -2.79 -3.38
CA HIS A 91 -1.64 -1.80 -3.05
C HIS A 91 -1.27 -0.95 -4.26
N VAL A 92 -1.23 -1.54 -5.45
CA VAL A 92 -1.03 -0.77 -6.69
C VAL A 92 -2.21 0.19 -6.93
N ILE A 93 -3.45 -0.28 -6.81
CA ILE A 93 -4.65 0.52 -7.06
C ILE A 93 -4.78 1.65 -6.04
N THR A 94 -4.63 1.37 -4.74
CA THR A 94 -4.67 2.37 -3.66
C THR A 94 -3.61 3.46 -3.88
N THR A 95 -2.37 3.07 -4.17
CA THR A 95 -1.29 4.04 -4.43
C THR A 95 -1.53 4.87 -5.70
N LEU A 96 -2.06 4.25 -6.77
CA LEU A 96 -2.44 4.97 -8.00
C LEU A 96 -3.61 5.92 -7.77
N LEU A 97 -4.59 5.55 -6.96
CA LEU A 97 -5.74 6.37 -6.63
C LEU A 97 -5.30 7.64 -5.88
N ILE A 98 -4.37 7.50 -4.95
CA ILE A 98 -3.70 8.64 -4.30
C ILE A 98 -2.98 9.51 -5.34
N LEU A 99 -2.20 8.93 -6.25
CA LEU A 99 -1.50 9.68 -7.30
C LEU A 99 -2.45 10.49 -8.18
N LEU A 100 -3.50 9.85 -8.70
CA LEU A 100 -4.47 10.47 -9.61
C LEU A 100 -5.12 11.72 -8.98
N SER A 101 -5.45 11.64 -7.69
CA SER A 101 -5.97 12.78 -6.94
C SER A 101 -4.97 13.94 -6.90
N GLY A 102 -3.71 13.66 -6.56
CA GLY A 102 -2.65 14.67 -6.43
C GLY A 102 -2.14 15.22 -7.77
N MET A 103 -2.25 14.45 -8.86
CA MET A 103 -1.97 14.91 -10.21
C MET A 103 -3.01 15.92 -10.71
N ARG A 104 -4.27 15.80 -10.29
CA ARG A 104 -5.31 16.79 -10.62
C ARG A 104 -5.06 18.11 -9.90
N LYS A 105 -4.88 18.04 -8.57
CA LYS A 105 -4.52 19.17 -7.70
C LYS A 105 -3.86 18.61 -6.43
N LYS A 106 -2.77 19.22 -5.95
CA LYS A 106 -2.04 18.71 -4.77
C LYS A 106 -2.91 18.73 -3.51
N GLU A 107 -3.84 19.66 -3.42
CA GLU A 107 -4.82 19.81 -2.34
C GLU A 107 -5.83 18.66 -2.29
N LEU A 108 -5.98 17.89 -3.38
CA LEU A 108 -6.85 16.72 -3.43
C LEU A 108 -6.16 15.44 -2.95
N LEU A 109 -4.86 15.48 -2.67
CA LEU A 109 -4.12 14.31 -2.18
C LEU A 109 -4.74 13.69 -0.92
N PRO A 110 -5.16 14.46 0.10
CA PRO A 110 -5.85 13.90 1.27
C PRO A 110 -7.14 13.15 0.90
N LEU A 111 -7.88 13.63 -0.11
CA LEU A 111 -9.09 12.96 -0.58
C LEU A 111 -8.77 11.60 -1.23
N GLY A 112 -7.69 11.52 -2.00
CA GLY A 112 -7.19 10.26 -2.54
C GLY A 112 -6.76 9.28 -1.44
N VAL A 113 -6.09 9.77 -0.39
CA VAL A 113 -5.72 8.94 0.77
C VAL A 113 -6.95 8.39 1.48
N VAL A 114 -7.95 9.24 1.75
CA VAL A 114 -9.21 8.80 2.39
C VAL A 114 -9.93 7.77 1.54
N ALA A 115 -10.02 7.97 0.22
CA ALA A 115 -10.64 7.01 -0.67
C ALA A 115 -9.85 5.69 -0.75
N ALA A 116 -8.52 5.74 -0.68
CA ALA A 116 -7.67 4.55 -0.59
C ALA A 116 -7.88 3.80 0.73
N MET A 117 -8.07 4.51 1.86
CA MET A 117 -8.38 3.90 3.16
C MET A 117 -9.68 3.12 3.12
N PHE A 118 -10.73 3.70 2.52
CA PHE A 118 -12.00 2.99 2.34
C PHE A 118 -11.84 1.75 1.47
N LEU A 119 -11.15 1.87 0.33
CA LEU A 119 -10.92 0.73 -0.57
C LEU A 119 -10.18 -0.40 0.16
N HIS A 120 -9.12 -0.06 0.89
CA HIS A 120 -8.34 -1.01 1.66
C HIS A 120 -9.18 -1.64 2.79
N TYR A 121 -9.95 -0.84 3.53
CA TYR A 121 -10.86 -1.35 4.55
C TYR A 121 -11.84 -2.39 4.01
N PHE A 122 -12.55 -2.07 2.92
CA PHE A 122 -13.50 -3.00 2.31
C PHE A 122 -12.84 -4.25 1.78
N PHE A 123 -11.63 -4.12 1.23
CA PHE A 123 -10.83 -5.26 0.81
C PHE A 123 -10.46 -6.17 1.99
N ASN A 124 -10.03 -5.61 3.12
CA ASN A 124 -9.69 -6.39 4.31
C ASN A 124 -10.92 -7.15 4.86
N LEU A 125 -12.11 -6.54 4.82
CA LEU A 125 -13.35 -7.24 5.20
C LEU A 125 -13.69 -8.40 4.25
N PHE A 126 -13.33 -8.29 2.97
CA PHE A 126 -13.53 -9.35 1.99
C PHE A 126 -12.53 -10.50 2.21
N VAL A 127 -11.27 -10.18 2.45
CA VAL A 127 -10.20 -11.19 2.62
C VAL A 127 -10.27 -11.89 3.98
N GLN A 128 -10.70 -11.23 5.05
CA GLN A 128 -10.89 -11.86 6.38
C GLN A 128 -11.97 -12.96 6.40
N ARG A 129 -12.75 -13.13 5.33
CA ARG A 129 -13.78 -14.18 5.22
C ARG A 129 -13.26 -15.49 4.61
N PHE A 130 -11.98 -15.57 4.28
CA PHE A 130 -11.28 -16.76 3.80
C PHE A 130 -10.26 -17.23 4.85
#